data_AF-A0A3R7F710-F1
#
_entry.id   AF-A0A3R7F710-F1
#
_cell.length_a   1.000
_cell.length_b   1.000
_cell.length_c   1.000
_cell.angle_alpha   90.00
_cell.angle_beta   90.00
_cell.angle_gamma   90.00
#
_symmetry.space_group_name_H-M   'P 1'
#
loop_
_entity.id
_entity.type
_entity.pdbx_description
1 polymer ?
#
loop_
_entity_poly.entity_id
_entity_poly.type
_entity_poly.pdbx_seq_one_letter_code
_entity_poly.pdbx_strand_id
1 'polypeptide(L)' 'MVLLAKEAADSVEVLATLNGQIVAAKQRNILALSFHPELTEDRRIHHYFLVLVSQLG' A
#
# COMPACT_ATOMS: atom_id res chain seq x y z
N MET A 1 -9.10 -10.02 4.04
CA MET A 1 -8.59 -9.86 5.41
C MET A 1 -7.62 -8.70 5.41
N VAL A 2 -7.86 -7.72 6.27
CA VAL A 2 -7.29 -6.38 6.21
C VAL A 2 -6.58 -6.17 7.55
N LEU A 3 -5.24 -6.07 7.55
CA LEU A 3 -4.45 -5.91 8.77
C LEU A 3 -4.03 -4.45 8.91
N LEU A 4 -4.36 -3.85 10.05
CA LEU A 4 -3.80 -2.57 10.49
C LEU A 4 -2.48 -2.83 11.19
N ALA A 5 -1.43 -2.09 10.81
CA ALA A 5 -0.13 -2.18 11.45
C ALA A 5 0.18 -0.89 12.23
N LYS A 6 0.83 -1.01 13.39
CA LYS A 6 1.35 0.13 14.16
C LYS A 6 2.81 0.43 13.88
N GLU A 7 3.53 -0.59 13.40
CA GLU A 7 4.97 -0.57 13.22
C GLU A 7 5.30 -1.18 11.87
N ALA A 8 6.45 -0.79 11.33
CA ALA A 8 7.01 -1.31 10.10
C ALA A 8 8.53 -1.44 10.27
N ALA A 9 9.12 -2.44 9.62
CA ALA A 9 10.58 -2.55 9.58
C ALA A 9 11.18 -1.43 8.71
N ASP A 10 12.46 -1.09 8.90
CA ASP A 10 13.14 -0.02 8.14
C ASP A 10 13.16 -0.24 6.62
N SER A 11 12.99 -1.49 6.17
CA SER A 11 12.91 -1.84 4.75
C SER A 11 11.52 -1.63 4.13
N VAL A 12 10.54 -1.20 4.92
CA VAL A 12 9.15 -0.95 4.52
C VAL A 12 8.92 0.55 4.41
N GLU A 13 8.45 0.98 3.25
CA GLU A 13 8.01 2.35 3.01
C GLU A 13 6.55 2.51 3.48
N VAL A 14 6.31 3.37 4.47
CA VAL A 14 4.96 3.72 4.91
C VAL A 14 4.40 4.79 3.98
N LEU A 15 3.37 4.43 3.22
CA LEU A 15 2.76 5.30 2.20
C LEU A 15 1.63 6.17 2.76
N ALA A 16 0.88 5.66 3.75
CA ALA A 16 -0.20 6.39 4.39
C ALA A 16 -0.49 5.91 5.81
N THR A 17 -0.92 6.83 6.66
CA THR A 17 -1.40 6.55 8.02
C THR A 17 -2.78 7.17 8.25
N LEU A 18 -3.58 6.54 9.11
CA LEU A 18 -4.86 7.03 9.58
C LEU A 18 -4.98 6.75 11.09
N ASN A 19 -5.22 7.78 11.90
CA ASN A 19 -5.32 7.66 13.36
C ASN A 19 -4.14 6.90 14.00
N GLY A 20 -2.92 7.15 13.51
CA GLY A 20 -1.71 6.49 13.98
C GLY A 20 -1.59 5.01 13.62
N GLN A 21 -2.44 4.51 12.71
CA GLN A 21 -2.31 3.18 12.09
C GLN A 21 -1.78 3.33 10.67
N ILE A 22 -0.90 2.41 10.26
CA ILE A 22 -0.44 2.28 8.87
C ILE A 22 -1.58 1.66 8.06
N VAL A 23 -2.01 2.36 7.02
CA VAL A 23 -3.12 1.93 6.14
C VAL A 23 -2.67 1.63 4.71
N ALA A 24 -1.48 2.10 4.32
CA ALA A 24 -0.83 1.70 3.08
C ALA A 24 0.69 1.63 3.30
N ALA A 25 1.31 0.55 2.84
CA ALA A 25 2.74 0.34 2.93
C ALA A 25 3.27 -0.44 1.72
N LYS A 26 4.56 -0.28 1.42
CA LYS A 26 5.24 -0.96 0.33
C LYS A 26 6.56 -1.54 0.80
N GLN A 27 6.85 -2.76 0.38
CA GLN A 27 8.18 -3.36 0.53
C GLN A 27 8.59 -3.97 -0.81
N ARG A 28 9.60 -3.38 -1.46
CA ARG A 28 9.99 -3.73 -2.84
C ARG A 28 8.78 -3.67 -3.79
N ASN A 29 8.36 -4.81 -4.33
CA ASN A 29 7.24 -4.97 -5.25
C ASN A 29 5.95 -5.46 -4.57
N ILE A 30 5.92 -5.49 -3.25
CA ILE A 30 4.74 -5.85 -2.46
C ILE A 30 4.05 -4.57 -2.00
N LEU A 31 2.76 -4.44 -2.31
CA LEU A 31 1.90 -3.36 -1.85
C LEU A 31 0.87 -3.94 -0.87
N ALA A 32 0.80 -3.39 0.35
CA ALA A 32 -0.15 -3.79 1.38
C ALA A 32 -1.10 -2.63 1.68
N LEU A 33 -2.41 -2.92 1.71
CA LEU A 33 -3.47 -1.95 1.97
C LEU A 33 -4.38 -2.46 3.08
N SER A 34 -4.75 -1.56 4.00
CA SER A 34 -5.72 -1.86 5.05
C SER A 34 -7.15 -1.43 4.64
N PHE A 35 -7.42 -1.32 3.35
CA PHE A 35 -8.72 -0.93 2.81
C PHE A 35 -8.88 -1.49 1.40
N HIS A 36 -10.09 -1.37 0.88
CA HIS A 36 -10.49 -1.88 -0.44
C HIS A 36 -10.48 -0.73 -1.46
N PRO A 37 -9.37 -0.49 -2.19
CA PRO A 37 -9.28 0.57 -3.19
C PRO A 37 -10.26 0.39 -4.36
N GLU A 38 -10.83 -0.81 -4.53
CA GLU A 38 -11.82 -1.15 -5.55
C GLU A 38 -13.23 -0.64 -5.24
N LEU A 39 -13.50 -0.18 -4.01
CA LEU A 39 -14.81 0.35 -3.61
C LEU A 39 -15.00 1.84 -3.94
N THR A 40 -14.12 2.39 -4.77
CA THR A 40 -14.18 3.77 -5.29
C THR A 40 -13.84 3.78 -6.78
N GLU A 41 -14.29 4.81 -7.51
CA GLU A 41 -13.94 5.01 -8.92
C GLU A 41 -12.52 5.55 -9.13
N ASP A 42 -11.83 5.91 -8.05
CA ASP A 42 -10.46 6.41 -8.08
C ASP A 42 -9.46 5.27 -8.32
N ARG A 43 -8.86 5.28 -9.52
CA ARG A 43 -7.95 4.24 -9.99
C ARG A 43 -6.48 4.50 -9.65
N ARG A 44 -6.14 5.54 -8.88
CA ARG A 44 -4.73 5.91 -8.63
C ARG A 44 -3.91 4.81 -7.97
N ILE A 45 -4.48 4.07 -7.02
CA ILE A 45 -3.78 2.96 -6.35
C ILE A 45 -3.53 1.79 -7.31
N HIS A 46 -4.51 1.48 -8.17
CA HIS A 46 -4.37 0.46 -9.20
C HIS A 46 -3.28 0.85 -10.22
N HIS A 47 -3.27 2.11 -10.66
CA HIS A 47 -2.23 2.63 -11.54
C HIS A 47 -0.84 2.58 -10.89
N TYR A 48 -0.74 2.96 -9.62
CA TYR A 48 0.49 2.87 -8.85
C TYR A 48 1.01 1.43 -8.79
N PHE A 49 0.14 0.45 -8.56
CA PHE A 49 0.52 -0.97 -8.57
C PHE A 49 1.04 -1.42 -9.94
N LEU A 50 0.41 -1.00 -11.05
CA LEU A 50 0.90 -1.33 -12.40
C LEU A 50 2.29 -0.74 -12.66
N VAL A 51 2.55 0.49 -12.22
CA VAL A 51 3.88 1.12 -12.32
C VAL A 51 4.92 0.30 -11.56
N LEU A 52 4.59 -0.20 -10.36
CA LEU A 52 5.49 -1.08 -9.61
C LEU A 52 5.81 -2.37 -10.38
N VAL A 53 4.81 -2.97 -11.03
CA VAL A 53 5.01 -4.19 -11.84
C VAL A 53 5.89 -3.90 -13.06
N SER A 54 5.72 -2.76 -13.73
CA SER A 54 6.57 -2.37 -14.88
C SER A 54 8.03 -2.11 -14.51
N GLN A 55 8.34 -1.91 -13.23
CA GLN A 55 9.70 -1.72 -12.72
C GLN A 55 10.38 -3.05 -12.34
N LEU A 56 9.66 -4.16 -12.37
CA LEU A 56 10.22 -5.50 -12.24
C LEU A 56 10.81 -5.91 -13.60
N GLY A 57 12.12 -5.72 -13.73
CA GLY A 57 12.90 -6.26 -14.85
C GLY A 57 13.01 -7.77 -14.81
#